data_AF-A0A1H3LA37-F1
#
_entry.id   AF-A0A1H3LA37-F1
#
_cell.length_a   1.000
_cell.length_b   1.000
_cell.length_c   1.000
_cell.angle_alpha   90.00
_cell.angle_beta   90.00
_cell.angle_gamma   90.00
#
_symmetry.space_group_name_H-M   'P 1'
#
loop_
_entity.id
_entity.type
_entity.pdbx_description
1 polymer ?
#
loop_
_entity_poly.entity_id
_entity_poly.type
_entity_poly.pdbx_seq_one_letter_code
_entity_poly.pdbx_strand_id
1 'polypeptide(L)'
;MDENFNTTAVLYDKGKVTPLDFGPDISSAFSLGMNNQGIISGNTFIEGLGFRGFRFDPRTGLATLLHPLPTEPHSLVVGINNRGDVLGYSIFFSDIERGIERIGVWDKEGVFHTYFVEGTPEFPTLSNDLKFNDNNLIVITQVWSPTSESGNSYLVPSPSVRLNLADLVVDMPPEHGSLRYVQAINNHGNIIGSSVGPDFLTSFNFLLERTGAGNE
;
A
#
# COMPACT_ATOMS: atom_id res chain seq x y z
N MET A 1 -10.97 -16.28 16.07
CA MET A 1 -11.96 -15.21 16.22
C MET A 1 -12.82 -15.59 17.42
N ASP A 2 -12.92 -14.72 18.41
CA ASP A 2 -13.70 -15.00 19.63
C ASP A 2 -15.20 -14.74 19.40
N GLU A 3 -16.01 -14.95 20.44
CA GLU A 3 -17.45 -14.74 20.44
C GLU A 3 -17.89 -13.29 20.20
N ASN A 4 -16.96 -12.34 20.32
CA ASN A 4 -17.16 -10.92 20.06
C ASN A 4 -16.59 -10.48 18.70
N PHE A 5 -16.23 -11.44 17.84
CA PHE A 5 -15.60 -11.20 16.54
C PHE A 5 -14.19 -10.58 16.61
N ASN A 6 -13.55 -10.58 17.78
CA ASN A 6 -12.16 -10.13 17.88
C ASN A 6 -11.25 -11.16 17.23
N THR A 7 -10.31 -10.67 16.44
CA THR A 7 -9.28 -11.51 15.84
C THR A 7 -8.01 -11.42 16.68
N THR A 8 -7.46 -12.56 17.04
CA THR A 8 -6.19 -12.65 17.77
C THR A 8 -5.13 -13.13 16.79
N ALA A 9 -4.10 -12.32 16.57
CA ALA A 9 -2.91 -12.77 15.87
C ALA A 9 -2.12 -13.71 16.79
N VAL A 10 -1.58 -14.79 16.24
CA VAL A 10 -0.84 -15.80 17.02
C VAL A 10 0.47 -16.14 16.32
N LEU A 11 1.52 -16.34 17.11
CA LEU A 11 2.78 -16.93 16.67
C LEU A 11 2.73 -18.44 16.87
N TYR A 12 2.94 -19.17 15.79
CA TYR A 12 3.21 -20.60 15.82
C TYR A 12 4.72 -20.83 15.72
N ASP A 13 5.35 -21.27 16.82
CA ASP A 13 6.78 -21.61 16.84
C ASP A 13 6.98 -22.96 17.53
N LYS A 14 7.63 -23.90 16.83
CA LYS A 14 7.97 -25.24 17.34
C LYS A 14 6.78 -25.96 18.01
N GLY A 15 5.60 -25.86 17.43
CA GLY A 15 4.37 -26.47 17.95
C GLY A 15 3.71 -25.73 19.13
N LYS A 16 4.27 -24.60 19.56
CA LYS A 16 3.66 -23.71 20.55
C LYS A 16 2.88 -22.60 19.84
N VAL A 17 1.66 -22.36 20.31
CA VAL A 17 0.82 -21.22 19.92
C VAL A 17 0.94 -20.14 20.99
N THR A 18 1.38 -18.95 20.62
CA THR A 18 1.49 -17.80 21.53
C THR A 18 0.69 -16.63 20.96
N PRO A 19 -0.34 -16.13 21.65
CA PRO A 19 -1.00 -14.89 21.25
C PRO A 19 -0.01 -13.74 21.14
N LEU A 20 -0.14 -12.95 20.08
CA LEU A 20 0.56 -11.68 19.96
C LEU A 20 -0.28 -10.62 20.68
N ASP A 21 0.32 -9.99 21.68
CA ASP A 21 -0.25 -8.84 22.37
C ASP A 21 0.32 -7.56 21.75
N PHE A 22 -0.55 -6.80 21.09
CA PHE A 22 -0.20 -5.51 20.48
C PHE A 22 -0.35 -4.33 21.45
N GLY A 23 -0.69 -4.59 22.70
CA GLY A 23 -0.93 -3.58 23.72
C GLY A 23 -2.38 -3.07 23.76
N PRO A 24 -2.70 -2.24 24.77
CA PRO A 24 -4.07 -1.87 25.10
C PRO A 24 -4.77 -0.99 24.04
N ASP A 25 -3.99 -0.26 23.24
CA ASP A 25 -4.52 0.64 22.21
C ASP A 25 -4.86 -0.10 20.89
N ILE A 26 -4.49 -1.39 20.79
CA ILE A 26 -4.66 -2.20 19.59
C ILE A 26 -5.45 -3.46 19.97
N SER A 27 -6.76 -3.26 20.17
CA SER A 27 -7.69 -4.33 20.56
C SER A 27 -8.14 -5.22 19.40
N SER A 28 -8.11 -4.72 18.17
CA SER A 28 -8.50 -5.46 16.97
C SER A 28 -7.56 -5.13 15.80
N ALA A 29 -6.58 -6.01 15.60
CA ALA A 29 -5.57 -5.85 14.56
C ALA A 29 -5.98 -6.57 13.27
N PHE A 30 -5.92 -5.88 12.13
CA PHE A 30 -6.25 -6.45 10.83
C PHE A 30 -5.29 -5.95 9.73
N SER A 31 -5.33 -6.61 8.56
CA SER A 31 -4.45 -6.33 7.41
C SER A 31 -2.97 -6.29 7.81
N LEU A 32 -2.50 -7.39 8.42
CA LEU A 32 -1.14 -7.50 8.91
C LEU A 32 -0.14 -7.73 7.76
N GLY A 33 0.99 -7.04 7.83
CA GLY A 33 2.17 -7.26 7.01
C GLY A 33 3.42 -7.43 7.89
N MET A 34 4.48 -8.02 7.36
CA MET A 34 5.73 -8.23 8.10
C MET A 34 6.92 -8.06 7.16
N ASN A 35 8.02 -7.47 7.67
CA ASN A 35 9.29 -7.40 6.95
C ASN A 35 10.28 -8.50 7.38
N ASN A 36 11.43 -8.59 6.70
CA ASN A 36 12.44 -9.62 7.01
C ASN A 36 13.11 -9.48 8.39
N GLN A 37 12.86 -8.37 9.11
CA GLN A 37 13.33 -8.19 10.48
C GLN A 37 12.32 -8.70 11.53
N GLY A 38 11.17 -9.20 11.09
CA GLY A 38 10.08 -9.65 11.96
C GLY A 38 9.23 -8.50 12.52
N ILE A 39 9.41 -7.27 12.02
CA ILE A 39 8.56 -6.14 12.39
C ILE A 39 7.22 -6.28 11.68
N ILE A 40 6.14 -6.16 12.43
CA ILE A 40 4.77 -6.27 11.95
C ILE A 40 4.22 -4.86 11.76
N SER A 41 3.50 -4.65 10.66
CA SER A 41 2.62 -3.51 10.48
C SER A 41 1.18 -3.96 10.36
N GLY A 42 0.23 -3.11 10.72
CA GLY A 42 -1.18 -3.44 10.61
C GLY A 42 -2.08 -2.24 10.82
N ASN A 43 -3.37 -2.51 10.90
CA ASN A 43 -4.40 -1.52 11.14
C ASN A 43 -5.23 -1.89 12.35
N THR A 44 -5.74 -0.88 13.04
CA THR A 44 -6.70 -1.00 14.14
C THR A 44 -7.76 0.09 14.01
N PHE A 45 -8.91 -0.11 14.65
CA PHE A 45 -9.90 0.93 14.85
C PHE A 45 -9.95 1.28 16.33
N ILE A 46 -9.78 2.57 16.65
CA ILE A 46 -9.83 3.06 18.02
C ILE A 46 -11.04 4.00 18.14
N GLU A 47 -11.95 3.70 19.07
CA GLU A 47 -13.12 4.53 19.31
C GLU A 47 -12.72 5.97 19.65
N GLY A 48 -13.39 6.96 19.03
CA GLY A 48 -13.07 8.38 19.17
C GLY A 48 -11.86 8.87 18.36
N LEU A 49 -10.98 7.98 17.88
CA LEU A 49 -9.84 8.34 17.02
C LEU A 49 -10.04 7.89 15.55
N GLY A 50 -10.77 6.80 15.32
CA GLY A 50 -10.95 6.18 14.00
C GLY A 50 -9.85 5.19 13.64
N PHE A 51 -9.66 4.93 12.34
CA PHE A 51 -8.64 4.00 11.86
C PHE A 51 -7.22 4.50 12.11
N ARG A 52 -6.37 3.62 12.62
CA ARG A 52 -4.94 3.86 12.82
C ARG A 52 -4.11 2.72 12.24
N GLY A 53 -3.11 3.09 11.46
CA GLY A 53 -1.96 2.23 11.21
C GLY A 53 -1.16 2.00 12.49
N PHE A 54 -0.46 0.88 12.58
CA PHE A 54 0.51 0.65 13.64
C PHE A 54 1.71 -0.15 13.14
N ARG A 55 2.82 -0.05 13.89
CA ARG A 55 4.02 -0.88 13.79
C ARG A 55 4.26 -1.57 15.12
N PHE A 56 4.69 -2.83 15.09
CA PHE A 56 4.91 -3.65 16.27
C PHE A 56 6.21 -4.45 16.13
N ASP A 57 7.06 -4.41 17.15
CA ASP A 57 8.23 -5.29 17.26
C ASP A 57 7.92 -6.40 18.29
N PRO A 58 7.69 -7.65 17.84
CA PRO A 58 7.41 -8.77 18.74
C PRO A 58 8.52 -9.07 19.74
N ARG A 59 9.75 -8.63 19.49
CA ARG A 59 10.91 -8.89 20.36
C ARG A 59 10.95 -7.95 21.56
N THR A 60 10.40 -6.75 21.42
CA THR A 60 10.32 -5.76 22.50
C THR A 60 8.91 -5.65 23.08
N GLY A 61 7.89 -6.14 22.37
CA GLY A 61 6.49 -5.96 22.73
C GLY A 61 6.00 -4.53 22.52
N LEU A 62 6.76 -3.68 21.84
CA LEU A 62 6.41 -2.28 21.62
C LEU A 62 5.59 -2.12 20.35
N ALA A 63 4.37 -1.59 20.51
CA ALA A 63 3.58 -1.07 19.41
C ALA A 63 3.69 0.46 19.33
N THR A 64 3.68 1.00 18.11
CA THR A 64 3.67 2.43 17.83
C THR A 64 2.55 2.72 16.83
N LEU A 65 1.62 3.59 17.22
CA LEU A 65 0.59 4.08 16.31
C LEU A 65 1.20 4.99 15.25
N LEU A 66 0.74 4.83 14.02
CA LEU A 66 1.15 5.62 12.87
C LEU A 66 0.06 6.64 12.60
N HIS A 67 0.26 7.85 13.12
CA HIS A 67 -0.75 8.90 13.02
C HIS A 67 -0.87 9.44 11.59
N PRO A 68 -2.07 9.80 11.14
CA PRO A 68 -2.24 10.53 9.90
C PRO A 68 -1.62 11.94 10.02
N LEU A 69 -1.59 12.65 8.90
CA LEU A 69 -1.35 14.08 8.91
C LEU A 69 -2.41 14.82 9.75
N PRO A 70 -2.09 15.98 10.36
CA PRO A 70 -2.98 16.65 11.31
C PRO A 70 -4.36 17.06 10.75
N THR A 71 -4.48 17.13 9.43
CA THR A 71 -5.71 17.50 8.71
C THR A 71 -6.64 16.32 8.45
N GLU A 72 -6.19 15.09 8.71
CA GLU A 72 -6.90 13.86 8.36
C GLU A 72 -7.24 13.03 9.61
N PRO A 73 -8.46 12.48 9.70
CA PRO A 73 -8.90 11.70 10.85
C PRO A 73 -8.38 10.27 10.86
N HIS A 74 -7.90 9.73 9.73
CA HIS A 74 -7.62 8.31 9.58
C HIS A 74 -6.28 8.03 8.91
N SER A 75 -5.60 6.99 9.40
CA SER A 75 -4.47 6.37 8.73
C SER A 75 -4.75 4.91 8.42
N LEU A 76 -4.39 4.48 7.21
CA LEU A 76 -4.48 3.09 6.77
C LEU A 76 -3.13 2.64 6.23
N VAL A 77 -2.62 1.52 6.72
CA VAL A 77 -1.36 0.91 6.31
C VAL A 77 -1.63 -0.20 5.29
N VAL A 78 -0.77 -0.24 4.27
CA VAL A 78 -0.78 -1.26 3.21
C VAL A 78 0.34 -2.28 3.38
N GLY A 79 1.53 -1.85 3.81
CA GLY A 79 2.66 -2.76 3.98
C GLY A 79 3.89 -2.11 4.60
N ILE A 80 4.89 -2.93 4.89
CA ILE A 80 6.15 -2.53 5.52
C ILE A 80 7.33 -3.07 4.70
N ASN A 81 8.37 -2.25 4.52
CA ASN A 81 9.60 -2.64 3.81
C ASN A 81 10.71 -3.07 4.79
N ASN A 82 11.84 -3.55 4.29
CA ASN A 82 12.95 -4.05 5.13
C ASN A 82 13.73 -2.95 5.85
N ARG A 83 13.52 -1.68 5.52
CA ARG A 83 14.04 -0.54 6.30
C ARG A 83 13.16 -0.21 7.49
N GLY A 84 11.95 -0.79 7.55
CA GLY A 84 10.95 -0.50 8.56
C GLY A 84 10.05 0.67 8.19
N ASP A 85 10.17 1.21 6.97
CA ASP A 85 9.25 2.20 6.45
C ASP A 85 7.90 1.54 6.14
N VAL A 86 6.81 2.23 6.41
CA VAL A 86 5.46 1.70 6.28
C VAL A 86 4.70 2.49 5.22
N LEU A 87 4.25 1.83 4.16
CA LEU A 87 3.42 2.42 3.11
C LEU A 87 1.97 2.48 3.55
N GLY A 88 1.29 3.57 3.19
CA GLY A 88 -0.16 3.59 3.19
C GLY A 88 -0.70 4.99 2.93
N TYR A 89 -1.78 5.31 3.64
CA TYR A 89 -2.59 6.48 3.39
C TYR A 89 -2.87 7.31 4.63
N SER A 90 -2.79 8.63 4.48
CA SER A 90 -3.45 9.59 5.37
C SER A 90 -4.69 10.10 4.66
N ILE A 91 -5.88 9.82 5.21
CA ILE A 91 -7.14 9.97 4.46
C ILE A 91 -8.21 10.73 5.23
N PHE A 92 -9.01 11.45 4.45
CA PHE A 92 -10.25 12.06 4.88
C PHE A 92 -11.39 11.48 4.04
N PHE A 93 -12.31 10.73 4.66
CA PHE A 93 -13.58 10.38 4.01
C PHE A 93 -14.56 11.53 4.24
N SER A 94 -14.86 12.30 3.19
CA SER A 94 -16.00 13.22 3.23
C SER A 94 -17.21 12.53 2.61
N ASP A 95 -18.38 12.71 3.22
CA ASP A 95 -19.67 12.18 2.78
C ASP A 95 -20.25 12.94 1.57
N ILE A 96 -19.67 14.09 1.21
CA ILE A 96 -20.25 15.02 0.22
C ILE A 96 -19.44 15.05 -1.09
N GLU A 97 -18.12 14.86 -1.06
CA GLU A 97 -17.28 14.78 -2.27
C GLU A 97 -16.11 13.81 -2.05
N ARG A 98 -15.80 13.02 -3.10
CA ARG A 98 -14.69 12.05 -3.19
C ARG A 98 -13.53 12.41 -2.26
N GLY A 99 -13.28 11.58 -1.24
CA GLY A 99 -12.27 11.86 -0.21
C GLY A 99 -10.89 12.14 -0.80
N ILE A 100 -10.09 12.98 -0.15
CA ILE A 100 -8.69 13.20 -0.55
C ILE A 100 -7.84 12.11 0.10
N GLU A 101 -7.07 11.40 -0.72
CA GLU A 101 -6.13 10.37 -0.28
C GLU A 101 -4.70 10.85 -0.44
N ARG A 102 -3.96 10.94 0.67
CA ARG A 102 -2.51 11.16 0.62
C ARG A 102 -1.84 9.81 0.71
N ILE A 103 -1.28 9.37 -0.41
CA ILE A 103 -0.41 8.20 -0.48
C ILE A 103 0.95 8.62 0.06
N GLY A 104 1.49 7.84 0.98
CA GLY A 104 2.76 8.17 1.59
C GLY A 104 3.34 7.07 2.44
N VAL A 105 4.45 7.41 3.09
CA VAL A 105 5.26 6.47 3.85
C VAL A 105 5.51 7.04 5.24
N TRP A 106 5.19 6.26 6.28
CA TRP A 106 5.69 6.53 7.62
C TRP A 106 7.12 6.02 7.75
N ASP A 107 8.03 6.89 8.19
CA ASP A 107 9.40 6.50 8.50
C ASP A 107 9.49 5.71 9.83
N LYS A 108 10.72 5.36 10.22
CA LYS A 108 10.98 4.65 11.48
C LYS A 108 10.62 5.47 12.72
N GLU A 109 10.63 6.80 12.62
CA GLU A 109 10.19 7.73 13.66
C GLU A 109 8.65 7.85 13.73
N GLY A 110 7.93 7.35 12.72
CA GLY A 110 6.47 7.42 12.64
C GLY A 110 5.96 8.72 12.03
N VAL A 111 6.81 9.48 11.35
CA VAL A 111 6.43 10.70 10.61
C VAL A 111 5.95 10.32 9.22
N PHE A 112 4.78 10.83 8.83
CA PHE A 112 4.20 10.57 7.51
C PHE A 112 4.78 11.51 6.45
N HIS A 113 5.36 10.94 5.40
CA HIS A 113 5.86 11.65 4.23
C HIS A 113 4.92 11.42 3.06
N THR A 114 4.29 12.48 2.55
CA THR A 114 3.39 12.38 1.39
C THR A 114 4.20 12.19 0.12
N TYR A 115 3.84 11.15 -0.65
CA TYR A 115 4.39 10.89 -1.98
C TYR A 115 3.46 11.35 -3.08
N PHE A 116 2.15 11.15 -2.92
CA PHE A 116 1.17 11.57 -3.93
C PHE A 116 -0.19 11.88 -3.31
N VAL A 117 -0.98 12.70 -4.00
CA VAL A 117 -2.33 13.08 -3.58
C VAL A 117 -3.31 12.69 -4.68
N GLU A 118 -4.30 11.89 -4.31
CA GLU A 118 -5.40 11.44 -5.15
C GLU A 118 -6.73 11.99 -4.61
N GLY A 119 -7.78 11.98 -5.44
CA GLY A 119 -9.08 12.61 -5.14
C GLY A 119 -9.17 14.09 -5.52
N THR A 120 -8.18 14.65 -6.22
CA THR A 120 -8.23 16.04 -6.73
C THR A 120 -8.88 16.08 -8.13
N PRO A 121 -9.30 17.26 -8.63
CA PRO A 121 -9.76 17.39 -10.01
C PRO A 121 -8.71 16.92 -11.04
N GLU A 122 -7.42 17.14 -10.77
CA GLU A 122 -6.30 16.73 -11.61
C GLU A 122 -6.02 15.22 -11.51
N PHE A 123 -6.17 14.64 -10.32
CA PHE A 123 -5.95 13.22 -10.05
C PHE A 123 -7.19 12.61 -9.39
N PRO A 124 -8.28 12.39 -10.16
CA PRO A 124 -9.59 12.01 -9.62
C PRO A 124 -9.71 10.53 -9.22
N THR A 125 -8.60 9.78 -9.28
CA THR A 125 -8.50 8.38 -8.84
C THR A 125 -8.61 8.28 -7.32
N LEU A 126 -9.09 7.15 -6.79
CA LEU A 126 -9.17 6.88 -5.35
C LEU A 126 -9.12 5.39 -5.04
N SER A 127 -8.62 5.06 -3.84
CA SER A 127 -8.69 3.76 -3.18
C SER A 127 -8.19 2.62 -4.08
N ASN A 128 -6.93 2.75 -4.48
CA ASN A 128 -6.24 1.81 -5.34
C ASN A 128 -5.45 0.78 -4.53
N ASP A 129 -4.91 -0.23 -5.20
CA ASP A 129 -3.94 -1.14 -4.58
C ASP A 129 -2.54 -0.52 -4.68
N LEU A 130 -1.75 -0.62 -3.60
CA LEU A 130 -0.39 -0.09 -3.58
C LEU A 130 0.62 -1.21 -3.43
N LYS A 131 1.72 -1.10 -4.17
CA LYS A 131 2.95 -1.90 -3.99
C LYS A 131 4.12 -0.96 -3.78
N PHE A 132 5.12 -1.40 -3.04
CA PHE A 132 6.36 -0.65 -2.92
C PHE A 132 7.55 -1.57 -2.61
N ASN A 133 8.75 -1.05 -2.84
CA ASN A 133 10.00 -1.75 -2.54
C ASN A 133 10.76 -1.06 -1.41
N ASP A 134 11.95 -1.59 -1.07
CA ASP A 134 12.81 -1.04 -0.03
C ASP A 134 13.40 0.32 -0.40
N ASN A 135 13.15 0.85 -1.59
CA ASN A 135 13.56 2.21 -2.00
C ASN A 135 12.41 3.21 -1.95
N ASN A 136 11.23 2.83 -1.43
CA ASN A 136 10.00 3.61 -1.46
C ASN A 136 9.57 3.99 -2.89
N LEU A 137 9.92 3.16 -3.88
CA LEU A 137 9.31 3.24 -5.21
C LEU A 137 7.92 2.63 -5.13
N ILE A 138 6.90 3.46 -5.31
CA ILE A 138 5.50 3.05 -5.14
C ILE A 138 4.89 2.76 -6.52
N VAL A 139 4.05 1.71 -6.59
CA VAL A 139 3.17 1.45 -7.71
C VAL A 139 1.73 1.54 -7.22
N ILE A 140 0.95 2.42 -7.83
CA ILE A 140 -0.51 2.50 -7.70
C ILE A 140 -1.09 1.62 -8.79
N THR A 141 -1.93 0.65 -8.46
CA THR A 141 -2.45 -0.32 -9.43
C THR A 141 -3.91 -0.67 -9.14
N GLN A 142 -4.53 -1.40 -10.06
CA GLN A 142 -5.97 -1.69 -10.02
C GLN A 142 -6.81 -0.41 -9.94
N VAL A 143 -6.51 0.57 -10.79
CA VAL A 143 -7.34 1.77 -10.88
C VAL A 143 -8.68 1.44 -11.55
N TRP A 144 -9.79 1.73 -10.86
CA TRP A 144 -11.16 1.42 -11.33
C TRP A 144 -11.94 2.65 -11.76
N SER A 145 -11.69 3.79 -11.12
CA SER A 145 -12.46 5.02 -11.26
C SER A 145 -11.52 6.24 -11.29
N PRO A 146 -11.86 7.28 -12.06
CA PRO A 146 -12.95 7.33 -13.03
C PRO A 146 -12.72 6.39 -14.23
N THR A 147 -13.74 6.19 -15.07
CA THR A 147 -13.64 5.33 -16.26
C THR A 147 -12.47 5.71 -17.18
N SER A 148 -12.14 7.02 -17.27
CA SER A 148 -11.00 7.51 -18.06
C SER A 148 -9.63 7.04 -17.56
N GLU A 149 -9.55 6.64 -16.29
CA GLU A 149 -8.32 6.17 -15.64
C GLU A 149 -8.35 4.65 -15.41
N SER A 150 -9.48 3.99 -15.72
CA SER A 150 -9.70 2.59 -15.40
C SER A 150 -8.76 1.68 -16.18
N GLY A 151 -8.10 0.76 -15.48
CA GLY A 151 -7.14 -0.17 -16.07
C GLY A 151 -5.69 0.32 -16.08
N ASN A 152 -5.44 1.58 -15.73
CA ASN A 152 -4.08 2.09 -15.60
C ASN A 152 -3.43 1.59 -14.29
N SER A 153 -2.09 1.55 -14.32
CA SER A 153 -1.24 1.48 -13.15
C SER A 153 -0.22 2.61 -13.25
N TYR A 154 0.19 3.17 -12.13
CA TYR A 154 1.08 4.32 -12.07
C TYR A 154 2.32 4.03 -11.22
N LEU A 155 3.46 4.51 -11.68
CA LEU A 155 4.70 4.55 -10.92
C LEU A 155 4.83 5.90 -10.21
N VAL A 156 5.13 5.88 -8.92
CA VAL A 156 5.42 7.06 -8.10
C VAL A 156 6.87 6.94 -7.60
N PRO A 157 7.85 7.44 -8.36
CA PRO A 157 9.27 7.30 -8.04
C PRO A 157 9.78 8.28 -6.99
N SER A 158 9.08 9.39 -6.80
CA SER A 158 9.41 10.44 -5.86
C SER A 158 8.17 11.26 -5.53
N PRO A 159 8.20 12.08 -4.46
CA PRO A 159 7.08 12.95 -4.13
C PRO A 159 6.60 13.79 -5.32
N SER A 160 5.28 13.87 -5.47
CA SER A 160 4.56 14.61 -6.52
C SER A 160 4.75 14.11 -7.95
N VAL A 161 5.48 13.02 -8.18
CA VAL A 161 5.67 12.44 -9.51
C VAL A 161 4.80 11.19 -9.66
N ARG A 162 3.91 11.18 -10.66
CA ARG A 162 3.10 10.01 -11.03
C ARG A 162 3.20 9.80 -12.53
N LEU A 163 3.70 8.63 -12.94
CA LEU A 163 3.92 8.26 -14.33
C LEU A 163 2.99 7.10 -14.68
N ASN A 164 2.27 7.18 -15.80
CA ASN A 164 1.50 6.03 -16.27
C ASN A 164 2.45 4.92 -16.71
N LEU A 165 2.31 3.73 -16.14
CA LEU A 165 3.19 2.60 -16.41
C LEU A 165 3.14 2.20 -17.89
N ALA A 166 1.96 2.32 -18.53
CA ALA A 166 1.81 2.02 -19.96
C ALA A 166 2.69 2.91 -20.86
N ASP A 167 2.93 4.15 -20.47
CA ASP A 167 3.77 5.10 -21.22
C ASP A 167 5.27 4.80 -21.08
N LEU A 168 5.64 4.00 -20.07
CA LEU A 168 7.03 3.64 -19.77
C LEU A 168 7.45 2.30 -20.38
N VAL A 169 6.50 1.49 -20.84
CA VAL A 169 6.77 0.16 -21.38
C VAL A 169 6.92 0.22 -22.89
N VAL A 170 8.02 -0.34 -23.37
CA VAL A 170 8.32 -0.49 -24.81
C VAL A 170 8.04 -1.92 -25.26
N ASP A 171 7.76 -2.09 -26.54
CA ASP A 171 7.60 -3.40 -27.19
C ASP A 171 6.53 -4.33 -26.56
N MET A 172 5.54 -3.76 -25.86
CA MET A 172 4.40 -4.53 -25.35
C MET A 172 3.50 -4.97 -26.52
N PRO A 173 3.21 -6.27 -26.68
CA PRO A 173 2.30 -6.72 -27.73
C PRO A 173 0.90 -6.12 -27.55
N PRO A 174 0.25 -5.60 -28.61
CA PRO A 174 -1.06 -4.94 -28.50
C PRO A 174 -2.15 -5.82 -27.85
N GLU A 175 -2.09 -7.12 -28.06
CA GLU A 175 -3.03 -8.09 -27.48
C GLU A 175 -2.92 -8.22 -25.96
N HIS A 176 -1.83 -7.75 -25.34
CA HIS A 176 -1.68 -7.74 -23.89
C HIS A 176 -2.53 -6.65 -23.22
N GLY A 177 -2.97 -5.64 -23.96
CA GLY A 177 -3.90 -4.62 -23.48
C GLY A 177 -3.36 -3.78 -22.32
N SER A 178 -4.05 -3.80 -21.17
CA SER A 178 -3.78 -2.89 -20.03
C SER A 178 -2.93 -3.56 -18.94
N LEU A 179 -1.95 -2.83 -18.39
CA LEU A 179 -1.10 -3.26 -17.27
C LEU A 179 -1.82 -3.08 -15.92
N ARG A 180 -3.03 -3.64 -15.81
CA ARG A 180 -3.98 -3.35 -14.72
C ARG A 180 -3.60 -3.93 -13.37
N TYR A 181 -3.02 -5.14 -13.33
CA TYR A 181 -2.80 -5.88 -12.09
C TYR A 181 -1.32 -6.01 -11.78
N VAL A 182 -0.75 -5.05 -11.08
CA VAL A 182 0.61 -5.19 -10.54
C VAL A 182 0.57 -5.98 -9.24
N GLN A 183 1.32 -7.06 -9.18
CA GLN A 183 1.37 -7.95 -8.02
C GLN A 183 2.51 -7.58 -7.07
N ALA A 184 3.69 -7.25 -7.60
CA ALA A 184 4.85 -6.90 -6.78
C ALA A 184 5.88 -6.07 -7.56
N ILE A 185 6.72 -5.37 -6.81
CA ILE A 185 7.89 -4.65 -7.30
C ILE A 185 9.10 -5.00 -6.41
N ASN A 186 10.24 -5.30 -7.02
CA ASN A 186 11.47 -5.61 -6.27
C ASN A 186 12.36 -4.36 -6.10
N ASN A 187 13.48 -4.51 -5.38
CA ASN A 187 14.42 -3.40 -5.11
C ASN A 187 15.20 -2.92 -6.34
N HIS A 188 15.24 -3.71 -7.42
CA HIS A 188 15.78 -3.27 -8.72
C HIS A 188 14.76 -2.46 -9.52
N GLY A 189 13.50 -2.39 -9.06
CA GLY A 189 12.41 -1.74 -9.76
C GLY A 189 11.78 -2.62 -10.85
N ASN A 190 12.05 -3.92 -10.87
CA ASN A 190 11.36 -4.86 -11.74
C ASN A 190 9.97 -5.13 -11.17
N ILE A 191 8.98 -5.21 -12.05
CA ILE A 191 7.56 -5.31 -11.69
C ILE A 191 6.99 -6.59 -12.29
N ILE A 192 6.28 -7.37 -11.48
CA ILE A 192 5.49 -8.52 -11.95
C ILE A 192 4.01 -8.23 -11.82
N GLY A 193 3.22 -8.81 -12.72
CA GLY A 193 1.79 -8.63 -12.72
C GLY A 193 1.08 -9.41 -13.81
N SER A 194 -0.19 -9.06 -14.00
CA SER A 194 -1.02 -9.58 -15.06
C SER A 194 -1.65 -8.42 -15.84
N SER A 195 -1.58 -8.49 -17.16
CA SER A 195 -2.28 -7.58 -18.06
C SER A 195 -3.65 -8.14 -18.42
N VAL A 196 -4.55 -7.28 -18.88
CA VAL A 196 -5.87 -7.66 -19.40
C VAL A 196 -5.95 -7.24 -20.85
N GLY A 197 -6.18 -8.21 -21.73
CA GLY A 197 -6.30 -8.00 -23.17
C GLY A 197 -7.54 -7.18 -23.54
N PRO A 198 -7.62 -6.68 -24.79
CA PRO A 198 -8.73 -5.82 -25.24
C PRO A 198 -10.13 -6.44 -25.16
N ASP A 199 -10.21 -7.78 -25.11
CA ASP A 199 -11.47 -8.53 -24.98
C ASP A 199 -11.97 -8.63 -23.53
N PHE A 200 -11.18 -8.15 -22.55
CA PHE A 200 -11.42 -8.27 -21.10
C PHE A 200 -11.53 -9.71 -20.56
N LEU A 201 -11.26 -10.72 -21.40
CA LEU A 201 -11.35 -12.13 -21.05
C LEU A 201 -9.97 -12.79 -21.03
N THR A 202 -9.03 -12.27 -21.82
CA THR A 202 -7.67 -12.77 -21.89
C THR A 202 -6.79 -12.01 -20.89
N SER A 203 -5.92 -12.75 -20.19
CA SER A 203 -4.92 -12.16 -19.30
C SER A 203 -3.55 -12.77 -19.54
N PHE A 204 -2.50 -11.96 -19.39
CA PHE A 204 -1.12 -12.38 -19.60
C PHE A 204 -0.29 -11.99 -18.39
N ASN A 205 0.50 -12.92 -17.86
CA ASN A 205 1.49 -12.57 -16.85
C ASN A 205 2.66 -11.85 -17.50
N PHE A 206 3.20 -10.84 -16.83
CA PHE A 206 4.34 -10.07 -17.30
C PHE A 206 5.41 -9.93 -16.23
N LEU A 207 6.64 -9.73 -16.71
CA LEU A 207 7.75 -9.15 -15.97
C LEU A 207 8.20 -7.91 -16.73
N LEU A 208 8.15 -6.75 -16.09
CA LEU A 208 8.74 -5.52 -16.57
C LEU A 208 10.10 -5.35 -15.92
N GLU A 209 11.12 -5.22 -16.75
CA GLU A 209 12.49 -4.97 -16.32
C GLU A 209 12.90 -3.56 -16.73
N ARG A 210 13.70 -2.90 -15.89
CA ARG A 210 14.28 -1.61 -16.27
C ARG A 210 15.33 -1.83 -17.35
N THR A 211 15.13 -1.22 -18.51
CA THR A 211 16.03 -1.33 -19.67
C THR A 211 17.22 -0.36 -19.61
N GLY A 212 17.31 0.49 -18.56
CA GLY A 212 18.45 1.37 -18.29
C GLY A 212 18.37 2.09 -16.94
N ALA A 213 19.49 2.66 -16.49
CA ALA A 213 19.45 3.74 -15.50
C ALA A 213 18.91 4.97 -16.24
N GLY A 214 17.80 5.56 -15.77
CA GLY A 214 17.37 6.86 -16.25
C GLY A 214 18.45 7.89 -15.91
N ASN A 215 19.39 8.08 -16.82
CA ASN A 215 20.29 9.22 -16.87
C ASN A 215 19.69 10.18 -17.87
N GLU A 216 18.88 11.14 -17.42
CA GLU A 216 18.90 12.55 -17.82
C GLU A 216 18.40 13.40 -16.64
#